data_AF-A0A7X9KN65-F1
#
_entry.id   AF-A0A7X9KN65-F1
#
_cell.length_a   1.000
_cell.length_b   1.000
_cell.length_c   1.000
_cell.angle_alpha   90.00
_cell.angle_beta   90.00
_cell.angle_gamma   90.00
#
_symmetry.space_group_name_H-M   'P 1'
#
loop_
_entity.id
_entity.type
_entity.pdbx_description
1 polymer ?
#
loop_
_entity_poly.entity_id
_entity_poly.type
_entity_poly.pdbx_seq_one_letter_code
_entity_poly.pdbx_strand_id
1 'polypeptide(L)'
;MHRSLLPFVVGSAFTLLAGCGGDDSPTATQAPTTTAPLTGACTLITAADVSALFASGIGPGTATSTDDRCSLDVVTANNAVRGTILLSGSGIPFETAKQNAIGLGMTVTEIDGIGDGAFFTNDGEQYWVAVGVGDNTYDAAVTFRGGASPPPADQLQATLERLVAAYVATL
;
A
#
# COMPACT_ATOMS: atom_id res chain seq x y z
N MET A 1 -29.36 15.87 -58.45
CA MET A 1 -28.91 15.83 -57.04
C MET A 1 -30.05 15.24 -56.23
N HIS A 2 -29.97 13.96 -55.87
CA HIS A 2 -31.12 13.21 -55.40
C HIS A 2 -30.73 12.24 -54.29
N ARG A 3 -31.64 12.18 -53.30
CA ARG A 3 -31.81 11.21 -52.21
C ARG A 3 -31.02 11.47 -50.93
N SER A 4 -31.52 11.15 -49.72
CA SER A 4 -32.86 10.99 -49.12
C SER A 4 -32.62 10.39 -47.73
N LEU A 5 -33.57 10.60 -46.79
CA LEU A 5 -33.94 9.73 -45.66
C LEU A 5 -33.08 9.71 -44.38
N LEU A 6 -33.60 10.36 -43.34
CA LEU A 6 -33.83 9.74 -42.01
C LEU A 6 -35.27 9.17 -42.02
N PRO A 7 -35.74 8.39 -41.02
CA PRO A 7 -35.14 7.39 -40.13
C PRO A 7 -35.92 6.04 -40.24
N PHE A 8 -35.47 4.90 -39.67
CA PHE A 8 -36.40 3.84 -39.18
C PHE A 8 -35.68 2.77 -38.32
N VAL A 9 -36.35 2.45 -37.22
CA VAL A 9 -36.13 1.41 -36.22
C VAL A 9 -36.36 0.01 -36.80
N VAL A 10 -35.64 -1.01 -36.31
CA VAL A 10 -35.96 -2.46 -36.11
C VAL A 10 -34.56 -3.14 -36.03
N GLY A 11 -34.13 -3.89 -35.03
CA GLY A 11 -34.82 -4.81 -34.13
C GLY A 11 -34.09 -6.17 -34.21
N SER A 12 -33.60 -6.63 -33.06
CA SER A 12 -33.33 -8.04 -32.72
C SER A 12 -32.09 -8.75 -33.29
N ALA A 13 -31.11 -8.95 -32.40
CA ALA A 13 -30.63 -10.30 -32.07
C ALA A 13 -30.17 -10.32 -30.60
N PHE A 14 -31.12 -10.41 -29.68
CA PHE A 14 -30.84 -10.94 -28.35
C PHE A 14 -30.65 -12.45 -28.53
N THR A 15 -29.41 -12.92 -28.48
CA THR A 15 -29.12 -14.33 -28.27
C THR A 15 -29.48 -14.65 -26.82
N LEU A 16 -30.71 -15.13 -26.63
CA LEU A 16 -31.11 -15.90 -25.46
C LEU A 16 -30.29 -17.20 -25.45
N LEU A 17 -29.13 -17.19 -24.80
CA LEU A 17 -28.60 -18.42 -24.20
C LEU A 17 -29.24 -18.54 -22.81
N ALA A 18 -30.38 -19.24 -22.77
CA ALA A 18 -30.80 -19.94 -21.57
C ALA A 18 -29.81 -21.09 -21.33
N GLY A 19 -28.86 -20.86 -20.43
CA GLY A 19 -27.96 -21.86 -19.85
C GLY A 19 -27.99 -21.69 -18.34
N CYS A 20 -28.34 -22.77 -17.63
CA CYS A 20 -28.60 -22.82 -16.21
C CYS A 20 -27.49 -22.26 -15.31
N GLY A 21 -27.91 -21.50 -14.29
CA GLY A 21 -27.41 -21.61 -12.91
C GLY A 21 -25.92 -21.37 -12.67
N GLY A 22 -25.59 -20.18 -12.19
CA GLY A 22 -24.34 -19.90 -11.49
C GLY A 22 -24.26 -18.44 -11.16
N ASP A 23 -24.22 -18.11 -9.87
CA ASP A 23 -24.08 -16.76 -9.34
C ASP A 23 -22.91 -15.98 -9.98
N ASP A 24 -23.21 -15.08 -10.92
CA ASP A 24 -22.29 -14.03 -11.40
C ASP A 24 -22.13 -12.97 -10.30
N SER A 25 -21.45 -13.34 -9.22
CA SER A 25 -20.76 -12.37 -8.37
C SER A 25 -19.59 -11.80 -9.18
N PRO A 26 -19.35 -10.48 -9.16
CA PRO A 26 -18.20 -9.91 -9.86
C PRO A 26 -16.95 -10.65 -9.41
N THR A 27 -16.22 -11.23 -10.37
CA THR A 27 -14.94 -11.88 -10.12
C THR A 27 -14.13 -10.92 -9.27
N ALA A 28 -13.87 -11.28 -8.02
CA ALA A 28 -13.00 -10.51 -7.16
C ALA A 28 -11.70 -10.34 -7.93
N THR A 29 -11.38 -9.11 -8.34
CA THR A 29 -10.08 -8.76 -8.91
C THR A 29 -9.07 -9.31 -7.93
N GLN A 30 -8.41 -10.40 -8.32
CA GLN A 30 -7.45 -11.07 -7.50
C GLN A 30 -6.36 -10.03 -7.22
N ALA A 31 -6.23 -9.62 -5.95
CA ALA A 31 -5.18 -8.70 -5.57
C ALA A 31 -3.87 -9.28 -6.10
N PRO A 32 -3.05 -8.48 -6.79
CA PRO A 32 -1.90 -9.04 -7.47
C PRO A 32 -0.97 -9.67 -6.44
N THR A 33 -0.72 -10.96 -6.63
CA THR A 33 0.07 -11.79 -5.74
C THR A 33 1.49 -11.29 -5.71
N THR A 34 1.95 -10.88 -4.52
CA THR A 34 3.34 -10.54 -4.27
C THR A 34 4.23 -11.72 -4.60
N THR A 35 5.24 -11.52 -5.46
CA THR A 35 6.11 -12.61 -5.91
C THR A 35 7.33 -12.83 -5.01
N ALA A 36 7.58 -11.95 -4.03
CA ALA A 36 8.73 -12.05 -3.14
C ALA A 36 8.30 -12.37 -1.69
N PRO A 37 8.81 -13.45 -1.07
CA PRO A 37 8.50 -13.78 0.31
C PRO A 37 9.14 -12.78 1.30
N LEU A 38 8.32 -12.18 2.15
CA LEU A 38 8.64 -11.27 3.26
C LEU A 38 9.03 -12.00 4.56
N THR A 39 9.43 -13.27 4.47
CA THR A 39 9.73 -14.09 5.66
C THR A 39 10.85 -13.44 6.47
N GLY A 40 10.52 -12.94 7.68
CA GLY A 40 11.48 -12.31 8.58
C GLY A 40 11.63 -10.80 8.40
N ALA A 41 10.85 -10.14 7.54
CA ALA A 41 10.91 -8.69 7.33
C ALA A 41 10.65 -7.87 8.61
N CYS A 42 9.91 -8.42 9.59
CA CYS A 42 9.75 -7.78 10.89
C CYS A 42 11.06 -7.60 11.67
N THR A 43 12.10 -8.36 11.36
CA THR A 43 13.43 -8.17 11.98
C THR A 43 14.14 -6.90 11.48
N LEU A 44 13.68 -6.33 10.36
CA LEU A 44 14.21 -5.07 9.82
C LEU A 44 13.74 -3.86 10.61
N ILE A 45 12.60 -3.95 11.31
CA ILE A 45 12.07 -2.87 12.14
C ILE A 45 12.79 -2.90 13.48
N THR A 46 13.66 -1.92 13.71
CA THR A 46 14.48 -1.86 14.92
C THR A 46 13.82 -1.03 16.02
N ALA A 47 14.29 -1.19 17.26
CA ALA A 47 13.87 -0.32 18.36
C ALA A 47 14.22 1.16 18.13
N ALA A 48 15.27 1.45 17.34
CA ALA A 48 15.61 2.82 16.97
C ALA A 48 14.54 3.42 16.05
N ASP A 49 13.96 2.62 15.17
CA ASP A 49 12.92 3.04 14.22
C ASP A 49 11.62 3.34 14.95
N VAL A 50 11.28 2.46 15.91
CA VAL A 50 10.17 2.70 16.83
C VAL A 50 10.40 3.99 17.63
N SER A 51 11.60 4.23 18.13
CA SER A 51 11.92 5.45 18.90
C SER A 51 11.98 6.71 18.03
N ALA A 52 12.28 6.57 16.73
CA ALA A 52 12.24 7.67 15.78
C ALA A 52 10.81 8.01 15.37
N LEU A 53 9.92 7.02 15.29
CA LEU A 53 8.52 7.23 14.92
C LEU A 53 7.64 7.58 16.10
N PHE A 54 7.94 7.09 17.30
CA PHE A 54 7.08 7.25 18.48
C PHE A 54 7.84 7.90 19.64
N ALA A 55 7.11 8.68 20.44
CA ALA A 55 7.68 9.36 21.61
C ALA A 55 8.27 8.37 22.64
N SER A 56 9.19 8.88 23.47
CA SER A 56 9.84 8.11 24.53
C SER A 56 8.82 7.41 25.44
N GLY A 57 9.06 6.13 25.76
CA GLY A 57 8.17 5.31 26.59
C GLY A 57 7.15 4.48 25.80
N ILE A 58 7.17 4.59 24.48
CA ILE A 58 6.50 3.70 23.53
C ILE A 58 7.55 2.77 22.94
N GLY A 59 7.24 1.48 22.84
CA GLY A 59 8.17 0.44 22.41
C GLY A 59 7.53 -0.60 21.49
N PRO A 60 8.34 -1.52 20.94
CA PRO A 60 7.83 -2.58 20.10
C PRO A 60 6.88 -3.47 20.89
N GLY A 61 5.73 -3.77 20.29
CA GLY A 61 4.75 -4.73 20.78
C GLY A 61 4.83 -6.03 19.99
N THR A 62 3.67 -6.56 19.62
CA THR A 62 3.56 -7.83 18.90
C THR A 62 3.85 -7.65 17.41
N ALA A 63 4.77 -8.47 16.89
CA ALA A 63 5.01 -8.58 15.46
C ALA A 63 4.16 -9.71 14.85
N THR A 64 3.56 -9.45 13.70
CA THR A 64 2.86 -10.43 12.86
C THR A 64 3.50 -10.43 11.48
N SER A 65 3.97 -11.59 11.02
CA SER A 65 4.60 -11.74 9.71
C SER A 65 3.85 -12.78 8.89
N THR A 66 3.58 -12.45 7.63
CA THR A 66 3.16 -13.35 6.55
C THR A 66 4.18 -13.27 5.43
N ASP A 67 3.98 -14.04 4.35
CA ASP A 67 4.87 -14.05 3.18
C ASP A 67 4.79 -12.76 2.37
N ASP A 68 3.79 -11.92 2.59
CA ASP A 68 3.52 -10.70 1.83
C ASP A 68 3.46 -9.44 2.71
N ARG A 69 3.65 -9.58 4.04
CA ARG A 69 3.50 -8.48 4.98
C ARG A 69 4.22 -8.72 6.31
N CYS A 70 4.81 -7.67 6.86
CA CYS A 70 5.13 -7.55 8.28
C CYS A 70 4.32 -6.41 8.91
N SER A 71 3.70 -6.67 10.05
CA SER A 71 3.05 -5.67 10.90
C SER A 71 3.63 -5.72 12.30
N LEU A 72 4.13 -4.60 12.82
CA LEU A 72 4.58 -4.43 14.20
C LEU A 72 3.68 -3.43 14.90
N ASP A 73 2.91 -3.90 15.88
CA ASP A 73 2.21 -3.00 16.79
C ASP A 73 3.21 -2.31 17.71
N VAL A 74 2.93 -1.04 18.00
CA VAL A 74 3.74 -0.22 18.88
C VAL A 74 2.91 0.15 20.11
N VAL A 75 3.43 -0.16 21.30
CA VAL A 75 2.65 -0.15 22.54
C VAL A 75 3.33 0.63 23.64
N THR A 76 2.53 1.14 24.58
CA THR A 76 3.02 1.67 25.86
C THR A 76 3.35 0.54 26.84
N ALA A 77 3.99 0.88 27.97
CA ALA A 77 4.28 -0.07 29.05
C ALA A 77 3.05 -0.80 29.64
N ASN A 78 1.85 -0.24 29.50
CA ASN A 78 0.58 -0.88 29.89
C ASN A 78 -0.14 -1.58 28.73
N ASN A 79 0.57 -1.92 27.64
CA ASN A 79 0.06 -2.62 26.46
C ASN A 79 -1.04 -1.87 25.68
N ALA A 80 -1.11 -0.54 25.79
CA ALA A 80 -2.00 0.24 24.94
C ALA A 80 -1.34 0.49 23.58
N VAL A 81 -2.02 0.12 22.49
CA VAL A 81 -1.53 0.33 21.12
C VAL A 81 -1.55 1.82 20.78
N ARG A 82 -0.41 2.31 20.30
CA ARG A 82 -0.17 3.70 19.88
C ARG A 82 0.08 3.84 18.38
N GLY A 83 0.27 2.73 17.69
CA GLY A 83 0.38 2.71 16.25
C GLY A 83 0.81 1.36 15.74
N THR A 84 0.98 1.29 14.43
CA THR A 84 1.43 0.09 13.73
C THR A 84 2.44 0.52 12.66
N ILE A 85 3.58 -0.16 12.60
CA ILE A 85 4.55 -0.06 11.50
C ILE A 85 4.33 -1.27 10.59
N LEU A 86 4.23 -1.01 9.30
CA LEU A 86 3.94 -1.98 8.26
C LEU A 86 5.08 -2.00 7.25
N LEU A 87 5.52 -3.20 6.86
CA LEU A 87 6.28 -3.43 5.63
C LEU A 87 5.44 -4.36 4.76
N SER A 88 5.18 -3.97 3.52
CA SER A 88 4.42 -4.81 2.59
C SER A 88 4.99 -4.78 1.18
N GLY A 89 4.67 -5.82 0.43
CA GLY A 89 4.76 -5.81 -1.02
C GLY A 89 3.36 -5.83 -1.62
N SER A 90 3.25 -5.40 -2.86
CA SER A 90 2.10 -5.64 -3.72
C SER A 90 2.59 -5.99 -5.12
N GLY A 91 1.87 -6.86 -5.82
CA GLY A 91 2.09 -7.06 -7.26
C GLY A 91 1.52 -5.93 -8.13
N ILE A 92 1.31 -4.74 -7.56
CA ILE A 92 0.84 -3.57 -8.29
C ILE A 92 2.07 -2.86 -8.87
N PRO A 93 2.10 -2.51 -10.16
CA PRO A 93 3.18 -1.72 -10.73
C PRO A 93 3.28 -0.33 -10.09
N PHE A 94 4.51 0.17 -9.94
CA PHE A 94 4.81 1.44 -9.26
C PHE A 94 3.97 2.62 -9.77
N GLU A 95 3.91 2.83 -11.09
CA GLU A 95 3.12 3.92 -11.66
C GLU A 95 1.62 3.75 -11.39
N THR A 96 1.11 2.52 -11.34
CA THR A 96 -0.29 2.26 -10.95
C THR A 96 -0.52 2.60 -9.47
N ALA A 97 0.40 2.21 -8.58
CA ALA A 97 0.31 2.56 -7.16
C ALA A 97 0.31 4.09 -6.94
N LYS A 98 1.17 4.80 -7.66
CA LYS A 98 1.26 6.26 -7.65
C LYS A 98 -0.03 6.93 -8.15
N GLN A 99 -0.57 6.49 -9.29
CA GLN A 99 -1.82 7.05 -9.82
C GLN A 99 -3.01 6.75 -8.91
N ASN A 100 -3.05 5.59 -8.25
CA ASN A 100 -4.08 5.29 -7.27
C ASN A 100 -4.03 6.25 -6.08
N ALA A 101 -2.84 6.54 -5.53
CA ALA A 101 -2.69 7.52 -4.44
C ALA A 101 -3.19 8.92 -4.86
N ILE A 102 -2.80 9.38 -6.05
CA ILE A 102 -3.28 10.66 -6.61
C ILE A 102 -4.79 10.64 -6.79
N GLY A 103 -5.35 9.55 -7.33
CA GLY A 103 -6.80 9.38 -7.55
C GLY A 103 -7.62 9.39 -6.26
N LEU A 104 -7.01 9.01 -5.14
CA LEU A 104 -7.60 9.11 -3.79
C LEU A 104 -7.44 10.51 -3.17
N GLY A 105 -6.85 11.46 -3.89
CA GLY A 105 -6.64 12.84 -3.41
C GLY A 105 -5.44 13.01 -2.49
N MET A 106 -4.54 12.02 -2.44
CA MET A 106 -3.36 12.07 -1.60
C MET A 106 -2.26 12.92 -2.25
N THR A 107 -1.43 13.55 -1.41
CA THR A 107 -0.26 14.28 -1.91
C THR A 107 0.89 13.31 -2.10
N VAL A 108 1.37 13.20 -3.35
CA VAL A 108 2.53 12.38 -3.70
C VAL A 108 3.76 13.26 -3.85
N THR A 109 4.82 12.91 -3.12
CA THR A 109 6.15 13.54 -3.22
C THR A 109 7.13 12.50 -3.73
N GLU A 110 7.70 12.71 -4.91
CA GLU A 110 8.70 11.80 -5.47
C GLU A 110 9.99 11.83 -4.66
N ILE A 111 10.60 10.65 -4.52
CA ILE A 111 11.87 10.44 -3.84
C ILE A 111 12.85 9.83 -4.84
N ASP A 112 14.01 10.46 -4.96
CA ASP A 112 15.08 9.99 -5.84
C ASP A 112 15.99 8.97 -5.16
N GLY A 113 16.59 8.07 -5.93
CA GLY A 113 17.72 7.23 -5.49
C GLY A 113 17.37 5.93 -4.75
N ILE A 114 16.09 5.54 -4.72
CA ILE A 114 15.63 4.27 -4.13
C ILE A 114 14.80 3.49 -5.17
N GLY A 115 15.18 2.22 -5.41
CA GLY A 115 14.50 1.35 -6.39
C GLY A 115 14.52 1.90 -7.81
N ASP A 116 13.54 1.49 -8.62
CA ASP A 116 13.27 2.04 -9.96
C ASP A 116 12.51 3.38 -9.91
N GLY A 117 12.00 3.73 -8.72
CA GLY A 117 11.30 4.96 -8.40
C GLY A 117 10.69 4.84 -7.00
N ALA A 118 10.55 5.97 -6.30
CA ALA A 118 9.95 6.01 -4.98
C ALA A 118 9.06 7.24 -4.79
N PHE A 119 8.07 7.14 -3.90
CA PHE A 119 7.30 8.30 -3.46
C PHE A 119 6.86 8.19 -2.01
N PHE A 120 6.78 9.35 -1.36
CA PHE A 120 6.14 9.53 -0.07
C PHE A 120 4.70 10.05 -0.26
N THR A 121 3.78 9.54 0.54
CA THR A 121 2.39 10.01 0.58
C THR A 121 1.76 9.72 1.94
N ASN A 122 0.58 10.27 2.17
CA ASN A 122 -0.22 10.04 3.38
C ASN A 122 -1.70 10.27 3.12
N ASP A 123 -2.55 9.72 3.99
CA ASP A 123 -4.01 9.93 3.99
C ASP A 123 -4.50 10.71 5.23
N GLY A 124 -3.57 11.26 6.01
CA GLY A 124 -3.82 11.96 7.27
C GLY A 124 -3.81 11.06 8.52
N GLU A 125 -3.99 9.74 8.38
CA GLU A 125 -3.91 8.76 9.48
C GLU A 125 -2.67 7.87 9.34
N GLN A 126 -2.38 7.45 8.11
CA GLN A 126 -1.25 6.64 7.70
C GLN A 126 -0.31 7.44 6.80
N TYR A 127 0.99 7.18 6.97
CA TYR A 127 2.07 7.75 6.18
C TYR A 127 2.91 6.62 5.62
N TRP A 128 3.29 6.68 4.35
CA TRP A 128 4.08 5.61 3.74
C TRP A 128 5.03 6.11 2.66
N VAL A 129 6.11 5.35 2.48
CA VAL A 129 6.99 5.44 1.32
C VAL A 129 6.80 4.17 0.51
N ALA A 130 6.47 4.32 -0.77
CA ALA A 130 6.36 3.24 -1.73
C ALA A 130 7.53 3.28 -2.71
N VAL A 131 8.06 2.11 -3.08
CA VAL A 131 9.22 1.92 -3.95
C VAL A 131 8.89 0.89 -5.02
N GLY A 132 9.14 1.22 -6.28
CA GLY A 132 9.06 0.29 -7.39
C GLY A 132 10.32 -0.57 -7.50
N VAL A 133 10.16 -1.88 -7.69
CA VAL A 133 11.25 -2.80 -8.02
C VAL A 133 10.72 -3.83 -9.01
N GLY A 134 11.18 -3.74 -10.26
CA GLY A 134 10.62 -4.53 -11.35
C GLY A 134 9.13 -4.24 -11.55
N ASP A 135 8.30 -5.30 -11.57
CA ASP A 135 6.85 -5.18 -11.76
C ASP A 135 6.08 -4.97 -10.43
N ASN A 136 6.78 -4.92 -9.30
CA ASN A 136 6.17 -4.88 -7.97
C ASN A 136 6.39 -3.53 -7.28
N THR A 137 5.51 -3.22 -6.33
CA THR A 137 5.65 -2.08 -5.43
C THR A 137 5.80 -2.57 -4.00
N TYR A 138 6.77 -2.03 -3.29
CA TYR A 138 7.06 -2.33 -1.89
C TYR A 138 6.93 -1.07 -1.06
N ASP A 139 6.40 -1.19 0.15
CA ASP A 139 6.14 -0.03 0.99
C ASP A 139 6.55 -0.24 2.45
N ALA A 140 6.94 0.86 3.08
CA ALA A 140 6.99 1.00 4.51
C ALA A 140 5.97 2.05 4.94
N ALA A 141 5.04 1.67 5.83
CA ALA A 141 3.99 2.53 6.32
C ALA A 141 3.97 2.61 7.85
N VAL A 142 3.46 3.71 8.37
CA VAL A 142 3.18 3.89 9.79
C VAL A 142 1.80 4.51 9.97
N THR A 143 1.01 3.94 10.89
CA THR A 143 -0.28 4.47 11.32
C THR A 143 -0.19 4.89 12.78
N PHE A 144 -0.59 6.13 13.09
CA PHE A 144 -0.62 6.65 14.45
C PHE A 144 -2.01 6.48 15.07
N ARG A 145 -2.08 5.97 16.30
CA ARG A 145 -3.35 5.64 16.97
C ARG A 145 -3.31 6.02 18.45
N GLY A 146 -4.49 6.02 19.08
CA GLY A 146 -4.60 6.19 20.53
C GLY A 146 -3.99 7.50 21.04
N GLY A 147 -4.08 8.58 20.25
CA GLY A 147 -3.55 9.90 20.60
C GLY A 147 -2.04 10.07 20.39
N ALA A 148 -1.34 9.09 19.80
CA ALA A 148 0.02 9.30 19.34
C ALA A 148 0.04 10.33 18.20
N SER A 149 1.04 11.21 18.22
CA SER A 149 1.27 12.19 17.15
C SER A 149 2.48 11.78 16.33
N PRO A 150 2.48 12.04 15.01
CA PRO A 150 3.66 11.81 14.20
C PRO A 150 4.83 12.69 14.66
N PRO A 151 6.08 12.23 14.47
CA PRO A 151 7.27 13.07 14.64
C PRO A 151 7.32 14.14 13.53
N PRO A 152 8.32 15.04 13.54
CA PRO A 152 8.57 15.94 12.42
C PRO A 152 8.59 15.21 11.07
N ALA A 153 8.05 15.84 10.03
CA ALA A 153 7.80 15.19 8.74
C ALA A 153 9.08 14.67 8.07
N ASP A 154 10.19 15.40 8.21
CA ASP A 154 11.52 15.01 7.73
C ASP A 154 12.02 13.74 8.42
N GLN A 155 11.88 13.65 9.74
CA GLN A 155 12.24 12.47 10.51
C GLN A 155 11.33 11.28 10.18
N LEU A 156 10.03 11.52 10.03
CA LEU A 156 9.05 10.50 9.63
C LEU A 156 9.44 9.90 8.28
N GLN A 157 9.58 10.75 7.26
CA GLN A 157 9.88 10.34 5.89
C GLN A 157 11.23 9.61 5.83
N ALA A 158 12.28 10.16 6.44
CA ALA A 158 13.60 9.53 6.46
C ALA A 158 13.59 8.14 7.14
N THR A 159 12.78 7.96 8.19
CA THR A 159 12.66 6.65 8.86
C THR A 159 11.98 5.63 7.96
N LEU A 160 10.92 6.02 7.25
CA LEU A 160 10.21 5.16 6.31
C LEU A 160 11.06 4.84 5.07
N GLU A 161 11.76 5.83 4.50
CA GLU A 161 12.71 5.64 3.40
C GLU A 161 13.78 4.60 3.76
N ARG A 162 14.38 4.73 4.94
CA ARG A 162 15.37 3.77 5.42
C ARG A 162 14.77 2.37 5.60
N LEU A 163 13.55 2.26 6.15
CA LEU A 163 12.87 0.98 6.34
C LEU A 163 12.59 0.29 5.01
N VAL A 164 12.00 0.99 4.05
CA VAL A 164 11.67 0.41 2.74
C VAL A 164 12.93 0.12 1.93
N ALA A 165 13.98 0.95 2.01
CA ALA A 165 15.26 0.68 1.36
C ALA A 165 15.94 -0.57 1.96
N ALA A 166 15.91 -0.72 3.29
CA ALA A 166 16.42 -1.92 3.95
C ALA A 166 15.62 -3.16 3.54
N TYR A 167 14.31 -3.03 3.39
CA TYR A 167 13.45 -4.11 2.92
C TYR A 167 13.76 -4.49 1.47
N VAL A 168 13.77 -3.52 0.55
CA VAL A 168 14.09 -3.75 -0.87
C VAL A 168 15.47 -4.37 -1.07
N ALA A 169 16.45 -4.06 -0.21
CA ALA A 169 17.78 -4.67 -0.26
C ALA A 169 17.82 -6.16 0.12
N THR A 170 16.71 -6.74 0.61
CA THR A 170 16.60 -8.17 0.90
C THR A 170 15.98 -9.00 -0.23
N LEU A 171 15.50 -8.34 -1.28
CA LEU A 171 14.85 -8.94 -2.46
C LEU A 171 15.87 -9.38 -3.51
#